data_AF-A0A2D7I4M3-F1
#
_entry.id   AF-A0A2D7I4M3-F1
#
_cell.length_a   1.000
_cell.length_b   1.000
_cell.length_c   1.000
_cell.angle_alpha   90.00
_cell.angle_beta   90.00
_cell.angle_gamma   90.00
#
_symmetry.space_group_name_H-M   'P 1'
#
loop_
_entity.id
_entity.type
_entity.pdbx_description
1 polymer ?
#
loop_
_entity_poly.entity_id
_entity_poly.type
_entity_poly.pdbx_seq_one_letter_code
_entity_poly.pdbx_strand_id
1 'polypeptide(L)'
;MRVWIIGFVFLAFLMPSMAQADGEKKLSRRQDCRRMTKQISHFEGTILKMAQDRGNGAWEQSTNDHISRLKNRRADRCPEFAEQRKVLARAKKQADQMKKMMVAAAKGAAKYFSGGMY
;
A
#
# COMPACT_ATOMS: atom_id res chain seq x y z
N MET A 1 -67.68 4.08 -2.84
CA MET A 1 -66.62 3.36 -2.09
C MET A 1 -65.69 2.58 -3.04
N ARG A 2 -64.95 3.20 -3.97
CA ARG A 2 -64.13 2.44 -4.96
C ARG A 2 -62.91 3.19 -5.52
N VAL A 3 -62.42 4.24 -4.86
CA VAL A 3 -61.30 5.07 -5.40
C VAL A 3 -60.00 4.94 -4.59
N TRP A 4 -60.06 4.41 -3.35
CA TRP A 4 -58.90 4.36 -2.46
C TRP A 4 -57.93 3.18 -2.69
N ILE A 5 -58.31 2.17 -3.46
CA ILE A 5 -57.49 0.96 -3.68
C ILE A 5 -56.46 1.18 -4.81
N ILE A 6 -56.74 2.07 -5.76
CA ILE A 6 -55.89 2.29 -6.95
C ILE A 6 -54.64 3.11 -6.61
N GLY A 7 -54.71 3.99 -5.61
CA GLY A 7 -53.56 4.82 -5.20
C GLY A 7 -52.43 4.05 -4.53
N PHE A 8 -52.73 2.95 -3.82
CA PHE A 8 -51.73 2.22 -3.04
C PHE A 8 -50.89 1.25 -3.90
N VAL A 9 -51.47 0.71 -4.99
CA VAL A 9 -50.77 -0.22 -5.89
C VAL A 9 -49.75 0.50 -6.77
N PHE A 10 -49.98 1.78 -7.11
CA PHE A 10 -49.05 2.56 -7.93
C PHE A 10 -47.77 2.97 -7.18
N LEU A 11 -47.82 3.10 -5.85
CA LEU A 11 -46.64 3.45 -5.04
C LEU A 11 -45.68 2.27 -4.83
N ALA A 12 -46.17 1.03 -4.88
CA ALA A 12 -45.35 -0.17 -4.73
C ALA A 12 -44.58 -0.56 -6.00
N PHE A 13 -45.02 -0.11 -7.18
CA PHE A 13 -44.40 -0.44 -8.47
C PHE A 13 -43.19 0.44 -8.83
N LEU A 14 -42.94 1.53 -8.10
CA LEU A 14 -41.79 2.41 -8.29
C LEU A 14 -40.53 1.99 -7.50
N MET A 15 -40.60 0.90 -6.73
CA MET A 15 -39.42 0.38 -6.04
C MET A 15 -39.05 -1.02 -6.53
N PRO A 16 -38.31 -1.11 -7.65
CA PRO A 16 -37.29 -2.14 -7.72
C PRO A 16 -36.01 -1.59 -8.38
N SER A 17 -34.96 -1.35 -7.59
CA SER A 17 -33.57 -1.72 -7.95
C SER A 17 -32.55 -1.14 -6.96
N MET A 18 -32.65 -1.51 -5.68
CA MET A 18 -31.56 -1.31 -4.71
C MET A 18 -30.74 -2.59 -4.46
N ALA A 19 -31.04 -3.68 -5.18
CA ALA A 19 -30.45 -5.00 -4.92
C ALA A 19 -29.20 -5.33 -5.77
N GLN A 20 -28.79 -4.47 -6.71
CA GLN A 20 -27.77 -4.82 -7.72
C GLN A 20 -26.44 -4.05 -7.59
N ALA A 21 -26.15 -3.44 -6.44
CA ALA A 21 -24.95 -2.61 -6.25
C ALA A 21 -23.70 -3.38 -5.76
N ASP A 22 -23.85 -4.62 -5.27
CA ASP A 22 -22.75 -5.32 -4.60
C ASP A 22 -21.79 -6.05 -5.54
N GLY A 23 -22.25 -6.47 -6.73
CA GLY A 23 -21.41 -7.13 -7.73
C GLY A 23 -20.44 -6.18 -8.45
N GLU A 24 -20.92 -4.99 -8.81
CA GLU A 24 -20.14 -3.99 -9.55
C GLU A 24 -18.98 -3.44 -8.69
N LYS A 25 -19.24 -3.19 -7.40
CA LYS A 25 -18.21 -2.78 -6.42
C LYS A 25 -17.09 -3.81 -6.26
N LYS A 26 -17.39 -5.11 -6.35
CA LYS A 26 -16.38 -6.18 -6.24
C LYS A 26 -15.48 -6.26 -7.48
N LEU A 27 -16.04 -6.11 -8.68
CA LEU A 27 -15.28 -6.09 -9.94
C LEU A 27 -14.37 -4.85 -10.02
N SER A 28 -14.90 -3.68 -9.67
CA SER A 28 -14.14 -2.43 -9.57
C SER A 28 -12.94 -2.56 -8.62
N ARG A 29 -13.14 -3.16 -7.44
CA ARG A 29 -12.04 -3.39 -6.48
C ARG A 29 -10.92 -4.27 -7.03
N ARG A 30 -11.24 -5.34 -7.76
CA ARG A 30 -10.22 -6.21 -8.39
C ARG A 30 -9.40 -5.47 -9.45
N GLN A 31 -10.06 -4.64 -10.26
CA GLN A 31 -9.39 -3.84 -11.28
C GLN A 31 -8.46 -2.80 -10.63
N ASP A 32 -8.91 -2.15 -9.56
CA ASP A 32 -8.10 -1.22 -8.76
C ASP A 32 -6.84 -1.90 -8.19
N CYS A 33 -7.00 -3.09 -7.60
CA CYS A 33 -5.88 -3.87 -7.08
C CYS A 33 -4.84 -4.23 -8.16
N ARG A 34 -5.32 -4.61 -9.36
CA ARG A 34 -4.45 -4.86 -10.53
C ARG A 34 -3.74 -3.59 -10.98
N ARG A 35 -4.44 -2.46 -11.07
CA ARG A 35 -3.86 -1.16 -11.45
C ARG A 35 -2.76 -0.75 -10.48
N MET A 36 -3.01 -0.82 -9.17
CA MET A 36 -2.00 -0.49 -8.16
C MET A 36 -0.79 -1.42 -8.25
N THR A 37 -1.00 -2.72 -8.49
CA THR A 37 0.10 -3.68 -8.66
C THR A 37 0.95 -3.38 -9.89
N LYS A 38 0.33 -3.05 -11.03
CA LYS A 38 1.06 -2.60 -12.22
C LYS A 38 1.85 -1.32 -11.96
N GLN A 39 1.24 -0.36 -11.24
CA GLN A 39 1.91 0.89 -10.88
C GLN A 39 3.14 0.62 -10.00
N ILE A 40 3.00 -0.18 -8.95
CA ILE A 40 4.12 -0.58 -8.09
C ILE A 40 5.23 -1.23 -8.91
N SER A 41 4.89 -2.19 -9.78
CA SER A 41 5.87 -2.88 -10.63
C SER A 41 6.61 -1.94 -11.57
N HIS A 42 5.93 -0.94 -12.14
CA HIS A 42 6.58 0.06 -12.99
C HIS A 42 7.56 0.95 -12.20
N PHE A 43 7.16 1.41 -11.02
CA PHE A 43 8.07 2.20 -10.17
C PHE A 43 9.29 1.38 -9.72
N GLU A 44 9.10 0.12 -9.33
CA GLU A 44 10.19 -0.77 -8.91
C GLU A 44 11.12 -1.14 -10.06
N GLY A 45 10.57 -1.55 -11.21
CA GLY A 45 11.37 -2.08 -12.32
C GLY A 45 11.96 -1.02 -13.24
N THR A 46 11.33 0.15 -13.34
CA THR A 46 11.73 1.19 -14.30
C THR A 46 12.26 2.43 -13.60
N ILE A 47 11.46 3.05 -12.73
CA ILE A 47 11.80 4.38 -12.17
C ILE A 47 12.91 4.28 -11.12
N LEU A 48 12.82 3.31 -10.22
CA LEU A 48 13.84 3.10 -9.19
C LEU A 48 15.19 2.74 -9.81
N LYS A 49 15.18 1.84 -10.81
CA LYS A 49 16.38 1.51 -11.57
C LYS A 49 16.97 2.73 -12.28
N MET A 50 16.15 3.56 -12.92
CA MET A 50 16.60 4.80 -13.55
C MET A 50 17.24 5.77 -12.55
N ALA A 51 16.71 5.86 -11.33
CA ALA A 51 17.30 6.69 -10.28
C ALA A 51 18.67 6.14 -9.82
N GLN A 52 18.79 4.83 -9.68
CA GLN A 52 20.03 4.13 -9.33
C GLN A 52 21.09 4.26 -10.43
N ASP A 53 20.73 4.03 -11.69
CA ASP A 53 21.62 4.15 -12.86
C ASP A 53 22.18 5.58 -12.99
N ARG A 54 21.43 6.59 -12.51
CA ARG A 54 21.85 8.00 -12.49
C ARG A 54 22.55 8.42 -11.20
N GLY A 55 22.72 7.53 -10.23
CA GLY A 55 23.36 7.83 -8.94
C GLY A 55 22.62 8.88 -8.11
N ASN A 56 21.32 9.09 -8.34
CA ASN A 56 20.55 10.12 -7.64
C ASN A 56 19.86 9.54 -6.41
N GLY A 57 20.58 9.54 -5.28
CA GLY A 57 20.08 8.99 -4.01
C GLY A 57 18.81 9.66 -3.48
N ALA A 58 18.62 10.97 -3.70
CA ALA A 58 17.41 11.67 -3.29
C ALA A 58 16.17 11.20 -4.08
N TRP A 59 16.35 10.99 -5.39
CA TRP A 59 15.29 10.44 -6.24
C TRP A 59 15.01 8.98 -5.90
N GLU A 60 16.04 8.17 -5.66
CA GLU A 60 15.88 6.79 -5.22
C GLU A 60 15.08 6.71 -3.92
N GLN A 61 15.44 7.53 -2.91
CA GLN A 61 14.75 7.59 -1.64
C GLN A 61 13.28 8.00 -1.80
N SER A 62 13.00 9.07 -2.55
CA SER A 62 11.64 9.54 -2.82
C SER A 62 10.79 8.48 -3.54
N THR A 63 11.40 7.77 -4.49
CA THR A 63 10.74 6.68 -5.23
C THR A 63 10.40 5.51 -4.31
N ASN A 64 11.35 5.11 -3.45
CA ASN A 64 11.13 4.07 -2.43
C ASN A 64 9.99 4.45 -1.46
N ASP A 65 9.95 5.70 -1.01
CA ASP A 65 8.88 6.19 -0.14
C ASP A 65 7.52 6.17 -0.86
N HIS A 66 7.48 6.55 -2.14
CA HIS A 66 6.27 6.48 -2.95
C HIS A 66 5.78 5.03 -3.12
N ILE A 67 6.68 4.11 -3.45
CA ILE A 67 6.37 2.66 -3.55
C ILE A 67 5.83 2.14 -2.22
N SER A 68 6.42 2.54 -1.09
CA SER A 68 5.96 2.14 0.25
C SER A 68 4.51 2.61 0.51
N ARG A 69 4.19 3.87 0.20
CA ARG A 69 2.83 4.41 0.31
C ARG A 69 1.83 3.65 -0.57
N LEU A 70 2.21 3.33 -1.81
CA LEU A 70 1.37 2.55 -2.72
C LEU A 70 1.12 1.13 -2.20
N LYS A 71 2.15 0.45 -1.69
CA LYS A 71 2.02 -0.90 -1.09
C LYS A 71 1.09 -0.89 0.12
N ASN A 72 1.19 0.12 0.98
CA ASN A 72 0.29 0.28 2.13
C ASN A 72 -1.16 0.49 1.68
N ARG A 73 -1.39 1.41 0.74
CA ARG A 73 -2.72 1.66 0.18
C ARG A 73 -3.31 0.41 -0.50
N ARG A 74 -2.47 -0.37 -1.18
CA ARG A 74 -2.89 -1.66 -1.77
C ARG A 74 -3.31 -2.64 -0.67
N ALA A 75 -2.53 -2.79 0.40
CA ALA A 75 -2.88 -3.68 1.51
C ALA A 75 -4.17 -3.28 2.24
N ASP A 76 -4.53 -1.99 2.28
CA ASP A 76 -5.80 -1.52 2.86
C ASP A 76 -7.01 -1.84 1.99
N ARG A 77 -6.86 -1.76 0.66
CA ARG A 77 -7.97 -1.97 -0.28
C ARG A 77 -8.10 -3.41 -0.76
N CYS A 78 -7.01 -4.16 -0.77
CA CYS A 78 -6.89 -5.49 -1.37
C CYS A 78 -6.54 -6.50 -0.27
N PRO A 79 -7.51 -7.32 0.20
CA PRO A 79 -7.32 -8.19 1.36
C PRO A 79 -6.23 -9.24 1.17
N GLU A 80 -6.02 -9.69 -0.07
CA GLU A 80 -4.96 -10.63 -0.46
C GLU A 80 -3.53 -10.14 -0.12
N PHE A 81 -3.33 -8.82 0.00
CA PHE A 81 -2.03 -8.22 0.28
C PHE A 81 -1.86 -7.78 1.75
N ALA A 82 -2.86 -7.99 2.60
CA ALA A 82 -2.80 -7.60 4.02
C ALA A 82 -1.73 -8.38 4.80
N GLU A 83 -1.56 -9.67 4.51
CA GLU A 83 -0.53 -10.51 5.13
C GLU A 83 0.88 -10.12 4.67
N GLN A 84 1.05 -9.80 3.38
CA GLN A 84 2.34 -9.33 2.87
C GLN A 84 2.83 -8.07 3.61
N ARG A 85 1.91 -7.15 3.94
CA ARG A 85 2.24 -5.97 4.75
C ARG A 85 2.78 -6.34 6.13
N LYS A 86 2.21 -7.35 6.80
CA LYS A 86 2.70 -7.80 8.11
C LYS A 86 4.12 -8.35 8.01
N VAL A 87 4.39 -9.16 6.99
CA VAL A 87 5.73 -9.71 6.73
C VAL A 87 6.74 -8.59 6.47
N LEU A 88 6.41 -7.64 5.59
CA LEU A 88 7.25 -6.48 5.29
C LEU A 88 7.51 -5.60 6.52
N ALA A 89 6.49 -5.40 7.37
CA ALA A 89 6.65 -4.64 8.60
C ALA A 89 7.58 -5.33 9.60
N ARG A 90 7.54 -6.67 9.70
CA ARG A 90 8.47 -7.45 10.53
C ARG A 90 9.89 -7.36 9.99
N ALA A 91 10.07 -7.54 8.68
CA ALA A 91 11.38 -7.42 8.02
C ALA A 91 11.98 -6.02 8.24
N LYS A 92 11.17 -4.96 8.12
CA LYS A 92 11.62 -3.58 8.40
C LYS A 92 12.10 -3.41 9.84
N LYS A 93 11.36 -3.92 10.82
CA LYS A 93 11.77 -3.88 12.23
C LYS A 93 13.10 -4.59 12.47
N GLN A 94 13.31 -5.75 11.85
CA GLN A 94 14.58 -6.49 11.94
C GLN A 94 15.74 -5.72 11.31
N ALA A 95 15.53 -5.13 10.13
CA ALA A 95 16.54 -4.30 9.48
C ALA A 95 16.90 -3.07 10.33
N ASP A 96 15.92 -2.41 10.93
CA ASP A 96 16.15 -1.27 11.83
C ASP A 96 16.94 -1.68 13.09
N GLN A 97 16.65 -2.86 13.66
CA GLN A 97 17.43 -3.41 14.78
C GLN A 97 18.88 -3.70 14.37
N MET A 98 19.09 -4.36 13.23
CA MET A 98 20.43 -4.65 12.71
C MET A 98 21.22 -3.38 12.42
N LYS A 99 20.58 -2.35 11.85
CA LYS A 99 21.21 -1.03 11.66
C LYS A 99 21.67 -0.42 12.98
N LYS A 100 20.84 -0.47 14.03
CA LYS A 100 21.23 0.02 15.37
C LYS A 100 22.43 -0.73 15.93
N MET A 101 22.45 -2.06 15.79
CA MET A 101 23.57 -2.90 16.22
C MET A 101 24.85 -2.58 15.46
N MET A 102 24.77 -2.39 14.13
CA MET A 102 25.90 -1.98 13.30
C MET A 102 26.44 -0.60 13.68
N VAL A 103 25.57 0.37 13.96
CA VAL A 103 25.98 1.70 14.43
C VAL A 103 26.67 1.62 15.79
N ALA A 104 26.16 0.79 16.71
CA ALA A 104 26.79 0.57 18.00
C ALA A 104 28.18 -0.09 17.85
N ALA A 105 28.28 -1.11 17.01
CA ALA A 105 29.55 -1.77 16.70
C ALA A 105 30.56 -0.81 16.06
N ALA A 106 30.13 0.02 15.11
CA ALA A 106 30.97 1.02 14.46
C ALA A 106 31.47 2.07 15.47
N LYS A 107 30.62 2.53 16.39
CA LYS A 107 31.03 3.42 17.49
C LYS A 107 32.03 2.74 18.43
N GLY A 108 31.80 1.48 18.78
CA GLY A 108 32.74 0.69 19.59
C GLY A 108 34.10 0.53 18.92
N ALA A 109 34.12 0.19 17.63
CA ALA A 109 35.33 0.09 16.83
C ALA A 109 36.05 1.45 16.73
N ALA A 110 35.32 2.54 16.43
CA ALA A 110 35.89 3.88 16.38
C ALA A 110 36.52 4.27 17.73
N LYS A 111 35.86 3.98 18.84
CA LYS A 111 36.40 4.21 20.19
C LYS A 111 37.66 3.39 20.46
N TYR A 112 37.69 2.12 20.06
CA TYR A 112 38.86 1.24 20.22
C TYR A 112 40.06 1.73 19.39
N PHE A 113 39.85 2.05 18.11
CA PHE A 113 40.94 2.47 17.22
C PHE A 113 41.41 3.92 17.45
N SER A 114 40.55 4.80 17.96
CA SER A 114 40.93 6.18 18.31
C SER A 114 41.46 6.34 19.74
N GLY A 115 41.58 5.26 20.52
CA GLY A 115 42.02 5.33 21.91
C GLY A 115 41.07 6.11 22.84
N GLY A 116 39.80 6.28 22.45
CA GLY A 116 38.80 7.02 23.24
C GLY A 116 38.79 8.54 23.04
N MET A 117 39.39 9.05 21.96
CA MET A 117 39.39 10.50 21.64
C MET A 117 38.04 11.04 21.09
N TYR A 118 37.02 10.19 20.94
CA TYR A 118 35.65 10.55 20.52
C TYR A 118 34.59 9.90 21.41
#